data_AF-A0A1G9TZ63-F1
#
_entry.id   AF-A0A1G9TZ63-F1
#
_cell.length_a   1.000
_cell.length_b   1.000
_cell.length_c   1.000
_cell.angle_alpha   90.00
_cell.angle_beta   90.00
_cell.angle_gamma   90.00
#
_symmetry.space_group_name_H-M   'P 1'
#
loop_
_entity.id
_entity.type
_entity.pdbx_description
1 polymer ?
#
loop_
_entity_poly.entity_id
_entity_poly.type
_entity_poly.pdbx_seq_one_letter_code
_entity_poly.pdbx_strand_id
1 'polypeptide(L)'
;MTVRGAVGSSPSRLSGETGGGAVPPRPSFESRRELLDLLRRYALCVETANVLEARAGRCASPHLAAVLRERADARRRMAEGVLADLLRQGVPAVRRRPPDTGRERRGR
;
A
#
# COMPACT_ATOMS: atom_id res chain seq x y z
N MET A 1 -66.90 -3.34 33.55
CA MET A 1 -67.62 -2.32 32.75
C MET A 1 -66.59 -1.66 31.82
N THR A 2 -66.36 -2.18 30.61
CA THR A 2 -66.87 -1.69 29.29
C THR A 2 -66.59 -0.19 29.10
N VAL A 3 -65.86 0.31 28.09
CA VAL A 3 -66.09 0.27 26.63
C VAL A 3 -64.82 0.86 25.95
N ARG A 4 -64.11 0.16 25.04
CA ARG A 4 -64.14 0.26 23.55
C ARG A 4 -63.91 1.66 22.95
N GLY A 5 -62.85 1.79 22.14
CA GLY A 5 -62.64 2.85 21.14
C GLY A 5 -61.14 3.02 20.88
N ALA A 6 -60.61 3.21 19.68
CA ALA A 6 -61.16 3.15 18.33
C ALA A 6 -59.95 2.87 17.41
N VAL A 7 -60.20 2.15 16.32
CA VAL A 7 -59.24 1.93 15.22
C VAL A 7 -59.03 3.26 14.51
N GLY A 8 -57.78 3.62 14.22
CA GLY A 8 -57.45 4.76 13.37
C GLY A 8 -55.96 4.87 13.05
N SER A 9 -55.61 4.47 11.83
CA SER A 9 -54.55 5.07 11.00
C SER A 9 -53.08 4.82 11.38
N SER A 10 -52.51 3.78 10.76
CA SER A 10 -51.19 3.89 10.10
C SER A 10 -51.46 4.15 8.60
N PRO A 11 -50.55 4.76 7.80
CA PRO A 11 -49.09 4.87 8.01
C PRO A 11 -48.54 6.30 7.76
N SER A 12 -47.38 6.62 8.34
CA SER A 12 -46.52 7.65 7.77
C SER A 12 -45.10 7.13 7.75
N ARG A 13 -44.78 6.53 6.60
CA ARG A 13 -43.42 6.35 6.12
C ARG A 13 -42.85 7.75 5.89
N LEU A 14 -41.90 8.15 6.71
CA LEU A 14 -40.84 9.05 6.28
C LEU A 14 -39.53 8.39 6.70
N SER A 15 -39.18 7.35 5.94
CA SER A 15 -37.80 6.95 5.73
C SER A 15 -37.06 8.14 5.12
N GLY A 16 -36.50 8.99 5.98
CA GLY A 16 -35.47 9.95 5.61
C GLY A 16 -34.13 9.22 5.48
N GLU A 17 -34.05 8.27 4.55
CA GLU A 17 -32.75 7.82 4.03
C GLU A 17 -32.26 8.90 3.08
N THR A 18 -31.36 9.75 3.54
CA THR A 18 -30.52 10.52 2.62
C THR A 18 -29.17 10.80 3.27
N GLY A 19 -28.17 10.04 2.83
CA GLY A 19 -26.80 10.53 2.78
C GLY A 19 -25.97 10.36 4.05
N GLY A 20 -26.13 9.26 4.78
CA GLY A 20 -25.05 8.72 5.61
C GLY A 20 -23.92 8.24 4.69
N GLY A 21 -23.18 9.17 4.10
CA GLY A 21 -21.94 8.86 3.40
C GLY A 21 -21.03 8.19 4.42
N ALA A 22 -21.00 6.87 4.40
CA ALA A 22 -20.20 6.05 5.30
C ALA A 22 -18.75 6.44 5.04
N VAL A 23 -18.24 7.36 5.86
CA VAL A 23 -16.81 7.67 5.93
C VAL A 23 -16.16 6.32 6.21
N PRO A 24 -15.27 5.82 5.33
CA PRO A 24 -14.63 4.55 5.56
C PRO A 24 -13.97 4.61 6.95
N PRO A 25 -14.20 3.60 7.80
CA PRO A 25 -13.67 3.62 9.15
C PRO A 25 -12.17 3.83 9.05
N ARG A 26 -11.67 4.87 9.75
CA ARG A 26 -10.24 5.13 9.79
C ARG A 26 -9.56 3.88 10.36
N PRO A 27 -8.46 3.38 9.76
CA PRO A 27 -7.77 2.22 10.27
C PRO A 27 -7.35 2.47 11.72
N SER A 28 -7.41 1.42 12.54
CA SER A 28 -6.93 1.51 13.92
C SER A 28 -5.44 1.89 13.93
N PHE A 29 -4.96 2.43 15.06
CA PHE A 29 -3.55 2.75 15.22
C PHE A 29 -2.64 1.52 14.99
N GLU A 30 -3.10 0.35 15.40
CA GLU A 30 -2.39 -0.92 15.20
C GLU A 30 -2.30 -1.27 13.71
N SER A 31 -3.43 -1.22 12.99
CA SER A 31 -3.45 -1.46 11.53
C SER A 31 -2.58 -0.45 10.77
N ARG A 32 -2.54 0.81 11.22
CA ARG A 32 -1.66 1.83 10.63
C ARG A 32 -0.19 1.53 10.87
N ARG A 33 0.18 1.06 12.06
CA ARG A 33 1.56 0.70 12.41
C ARG A 33 2.03 -0.50 11.59
N GLU A 34 1.21 -1.55 11.50
CA GLU A 34 1.48 -2.74 10.70
C GLU A 34 1.70 -2.38 9.22
N LEU A 35 0.87 -1.49 8.68
CA LEU A 35 1.01 -0.97 7.32
C LEU A 35 2.36 -0.24 7.12
N LEU A 36 2.74 0.64 8.05
CA LEU A 36 4.03 1.34 7.98
C LEU A 36 5.21 0.37 8.08
N ASP A 37 5.10 -0.67 8.92
CA ASP A 37 6.12 -1.70 9.05
C ASP A 37 6.26 -2.55 7.77
N LEU A 38 5.16 -2.82 7.06
CA LEU A 38 5.21 -3.45 5.73
C LEU A 38 5.87 -2.53 4.69
N LEU A 39 5.50 -1.26 4.64
CA LEU A 39 6.11 -0.29 3.72
C LEU A 39 7.62 -0.16 3.97
N ARG A 40 8.03 -0.09 5.24
CA ARG A 40 9.45 -0.04 5.62
C ARG A 40 10.20 -1.30 5.19
N ARG A 41 9.62 -2.49 5.43
CA ARG A 41 10.19 -3.77 4.99
C ARG A 41 10.33 -3.86 3.49
N TYR A 42 9.30 -3.43 2.75
CA TYR A 42 9.33 -3.38 1.29
C TYR A 42 10.47 -2.49 0.78
N ALA A 43 10.54 -1.24 1.26
CA ALA A 43 11.57 -0.29 0.87
C ALA A 43 12.99 -0.83 1.14
N LEU A 44 13.20 -1.38 2.35
CA LEU A 44 14.48 -1.97 2.73
C LEU A 44 14.91 -3.11 1.81
N CYS A 45 13.98 -4.01 1.45
CA CYS A 45 14.30 -5.13 0.57
C CYS A 45 14.70 -4.66 -0.83
N VAL A 46 13.94 -3.71 -1.40
CA VAL A 46 14.22 -3.13 -2.73
C VAL A 46 15.56 -2.40 -2.73
N GLU A 47 15.82 -1.55 -1.73
CA GLU A 47 17.07 -0.81 -1.61
C GLU A 47 18.27 -1.73 -1.45
N THR A 48 18.15 -2.76 -0.60
CA THR A 48 19.20 -3.77 -0.42
C THR A 48 19.49 -4.49 -1.72
N ALA A 49 18.45 -4.90 -2.47
CA ALA A 49 18.63 -5.54 -3.77
C ALA A 49 19.41 -4.64 -4.75
N ASN A 50 19.06 -3.35 -4.81
CA ASN A 50 19.73 -2.39 -5.69
C ASN A 50 21.20 -2.18 -5.31
N VAL A 51 21.51 -2.09 -4.01
CA VAL A 51 22.89 -1.95 -3.52
C VAL A 51 23.71 -3.20 -3.86
N LEU A 52 23.15 -4.40 -3.69
CA LEU A 52 23.81 -5.65 -4.03
C LEU A 52 24.07 -5.76 -5.53
N GLU A 53 23.10 -5.42 -6.37
CA GLU A 53 23.25 -5.41 -7.83
C GLU A 53 24.33 -4.43 -8.28
N ALA A 54 24.30 -3.21 -7.76
CA ALA A 54 25.31 -2.19 -8.07
C ALA A 54 26.71 -2.63 -7.63
N ARG A 55 26.83 -3.32 -6.49
CA ARG A 55 28.10 -3.87 -6.01
C ARG A 55 28.58 -5.02 -6.88
N ALA A 56 27.68 -5.90 -7.32
CA ALA A 56 28.01 -6.99 -8.23
C ALA A 56 28.58 -6.44 -9.55
N GLY A 57 27.98 -5.38 -10.10
CA GLY A 57 28.43 -4.72 -11.33
C GLY A 57 29.83 -4.09 -11.24
N ARG A 58 30.34 -3.80 -10.03
CA ARG A 58 31.69 -3.26 -9.82
C ARG A 58 32.69 -4.30 -9.28
N CYS A 59 32.27 -5.54 -9.13
CA CYS A 59 33.09 -6.58 -8.53
C CYS A 59 34.05 -7.19 -9.57
N ALA A 60 35.34 -7.27 -9.24
CA ALA A 60 36.34 -7.90 -10.10
C ALA A 60 36.26 -9.44 -10.10
N SER A 61 35.74 -10.04 -9.02
CA SER A 61 35.60 -11.50 -8.91
C SER A 61 34.26 -11.95 -9.48
N PRO A 62 34.24 -12.82 -10.51
CA PRO A 62 32.99 -13.29 -11.12
C PRO A 62 32.16 -14.14 -10.16
N HIS A 63 32.82 -14.93 -9.30
CA HIS A 63 32.14 -15.74 -8.30
C HIS A 63 31.42 -14.88 -7.26
N LEU A 64 32.11 -13.87 -6.70
CA LEU A 64 31.48 -12.96 -5.74
C LEU A 64 30.36 -12.14 -6.39
N ALA A 65 30.51 -11.72 -7.65
CA ALA A 65 29.46 -11.03 -8.39
C ALA A 65 28.20 -11.90 -8.52
N ALA A 66 28.35 -13.20 -8.82
CA ALA A 66 27.22 -14.13 -8.89
C ALA A 66 26.48 -14.25 -7.55
N VAL A 67 27.21 -14.45 -6.45
CA VAL A 67 26.61 -14.52 -5.10
C VAL A 67 25.87 -13.23 -4.73
N LEU A 68 26.42 -12.07 -5.09
CA LEU A 68 25.75 -10.78 -4.83
C LEU A 68 24.45 -10.65 -5.62
N ARG A 69 24.42 -11.08 -6.89
CA ARG A 69 23.21 -11.09 -7.73
C ARG A 69 22.15 -12.04 -7.20
N GLU A 70 22.52 -13.27 -6.83
CA GLU A 70 21.59 -14.23 -6.22
C GLU A 70 20.95 -13.67 -4.94
N ARG A 71 21.74 -12.97 -4.12
CA ARG A 71 21.21 -12.28 -2.93
C ARG A 71 20.30 -11.11 -3.30
N ALA A 72 20.63 -10.35 -4.34
CA ALA A 72 19.75 -9.29 -4.83
C ALA A 72 18.40 -9.86 -5.28
N ASP A 73 18.39 -10.97 -6.01
CA ASP A 73 17.18 -11.65 -6.47
C ASP A 73 16.36 -12.23 -5.31
N ALA A 74 17.02 -12.77 -4.28
CA ALA A 74 16.34 -13.19 -3.05
C ALA A 74 15.62 -12.00 -2.38
N ARG A 75 16.27 -10.83 -2.32
CA ARG A 75 15.66 -9.61 -1.76
C ARG A 75 14.50 -9.09 -2.61
N ARG A 76 14.56 -9.21 -3.94
CA ARG A 76 13.45 -8.86 -4.85
C ARG A 76 12.24 -9.75 -4.61
N ARG A 77 12.43 -11.07 -4.53
CA ARG A 77 11.36 -12.02 -4.21
C ARG A 77 10.71 -11.73 -2.85
N MET A 78 11.51 -11.38 -1.84
CA MET A 78 10.97 -10.94 -0.54
C MET A 78 10.15 -9.65 -0.69
N ALA A 79 10.64 -8.66 -1.44
CA ALA A 79 9.92 -7.42 -1.68
C ALA A 79 8.59 -7.65 -2.42
N GLU A 80 8.55 -8.57 -3.39
CA GLU A 80 7.32 -8.97 -4.10
C GLU A 80 6.30 -9.58 -3.13
N GLY A 81 6.73 -10.44 -2.21
CA GLY A 81 5.86 -10.98 -1.17
C GLY A 81 5.24 -9.88 -0.30
N VAL A 82 6.06 -8.93 0.18
CA VAL A 82 5.60 -7.80 0.99
C VAL A 82 4.70 -6.86 0.17
N LEU A 83 4.97 -6.65 -1.12
CA LEU A 83 4.10 -5.88 -2.00
C LEU A 83 2.72 -6.55 -2.16
N ALA A 84 2.69 -7.87 -2.28
CA ALA A 84 1.44 -8.62 -2.31
C ALA A 84 0.65 -8.48 -0.99
N ASP A 85 1.33 -8.44 0.17
CA ASP A 85 0.70 -8.13 1.46
C ASP A 85 0.11 -6.72 1.48
N LEU A 86 0.87 -5.71 1.02
CA LEU A 86 0.43 -4.32 0.94
C LEU A 86 -0.79 -4.14 0.04
N LEU A 87 -0.79 -4.79 -1.13
CA LEU A 87 -1.93 -4.76 -2.07
C LEU A 87 -3.18 -5.41 -1.47
N ARG A 88 -3.03 -6.53 -0.74
CA ARG A 88 -4.14 -7.15 0.01
C ARG A 88 -4.73 -6.22 1.06
N GLN A 89 -3.94 -5.32 1.63
CA GLN A 89 -4.39 -4.30 2.59
C GLN A 89 -4.97 -3.04 1.92
N GLY A 90 -5.14 -3.04 0.59
CA GLY A 90 -5.76 -1.95 -0.15
C GLY A 90 -4.84 -0.75 -0.38
N VAL A 91 -3.53 -0.90 -0.19
CA VAL A 91 -2.55 0.16 -0.46
C VAL A 91 -2.36 0.27 -1.97
N PRO A 92 -2.69 1.40 -2.60
CA PRO A 92 -2.52 1.55 -4.04
C PRO A 92 -1.03 1.53 -4.40
N ALA A 93 -0.67 0.77 -5.43
CA ALA A 93 0.67 0.79 -5.99
C ALA A 93 0.93 2.16 -6.65
N VAL A 94 1.63 3.05 -5.94
CA VAL A 94 2.08 4.31 -6.53
C VAL A 94 3.24 3.99 -7.48
N ARG A 95 3.03 4.20 -8.78
CA ARG A 95 4.14 4.15 -9.75
C ARG A 95 5.16 5.21 -9.35
N ARG A 96 6.43 4.80 -9.21
CA ARG A 96 7.53 5.75 -9.01
C ARG A 96 7.56 6.71 -10.20
N ARG A 97 7.38 8.00 -9.95
CA ARG A 97 7.67 9.05 -10.93
C ARG A 97 9.16 8.90 -11.31
N PRO A 98 9.50 8.77 -12.60
CA PRO A 98 10.89 8.73 -13.00
C PRO A 98 11.59 10.01 -12.50
N PRO A 99 12.85 9.92 -12.05
CA PRO A 99 13.58 11.10 -11.61
C PRO A 99 13.55 12.13 -12.74
N ASP A 100 13.13 13.35 -12.45
CA ASP A 100 13.26 14.48 -13.38
C ASP A 100 14.76 14.65 -13.66
N THR A 101 15.24 14.02 -14.73
CA THR A 101 16.58 14.26 -15.24
C THR A 101 16.56 15.67 -15.81
N GLY A 102 16.84 16.66 -14.95
CA GLY A 102 16.85 18.09 -15.22
C GLY A 102 17.90 18.50 -16.27
N ARG A 103 17.79 17.94 -17.47
CA ARG A 103 18.71 18.12 -18.59
C ARG A 103 18.06 18.97 -19.67
N GLU A 104 17.40 20.05 -19.29
CA GLU A 104 16.91 21.07 -20.22
C GLU A 104 16.74 22.41 -19.49
N ARG A 105 17.84 23.17 -19.42
CA ARG A 105 17.95 24.63 -19.21
C ARG A 105 19.42 24.92 -18.88
N ARG A 106 20.24 25.64 -19.65
CA ARG A 106 20.05 26.49 -20.83
C ARG A 106 21.39 26.53 -21.57
N GLY A 107 21.35 26.39 -22.89
CA GLY A 107 22.26 27.17 -23.72
C GLY A 107 21.73 28.60 -23.79
N ARG A 108 22.58 29.57 -23.50
CA ARG A 108 22.61 30.92 -24.05
C ARG A 108 23.94 31.55 -23.68
#